data_AF-A0A6S6TW79-F1
#
_entry.id   AF-A0A6S6TW79-F1
#
_cell.length_a   1.000
_cell.length_b   1.000
_cell.length_c   1.000
_cell.angle_alpha   90.00
_cell.angle_beta   90.00
_cell.angle_gamma   90.00
#
_symmetry.space_group_name_H-M   'P 1'
#
loop_
_entity.id
_entity.type
_entity.pdbx_description
1 polymer ?
#
loop_
_entity_poly.entity_id
_entity_poly.type
_entity_poly.pdbx_seq_one_letter_code
_entity_poly.pdbx_strand_id
1 'polypeptide(L)'
;MLKNKVWYSTQKSRDNQTTSILAIVETIFFVILTWGIAYYFDTYIHIYTAIAIAPFLLLKTPESTEKAIEWFLYEYKMDEKNYYKNKVFWIILTVSSIFSFIISYFFSTQILIHYEGWELFFLSTLLGIILIVGVGIAGVGLGLGLFLRSLFIKFTATSFYTLTHPKKTFFAISKNWNEQITVNDILYTPELLPDIHKRDNTYQLSSFISGFGSDDLGDKVVILSITPIWSLGYLYRFSIKSTAWFFFPLAYLANLSALQDETKKEKAIKTQTWDKLFWFNLIVSAVLFLYFKFSESYLKLLKLSEEQLNFIKTQITHIREYFVPEAMWLLVVAVVLYFIMNTFISRKEHIEDKSYGLFSYWIIKLIYMLWMIFLGWHIVVFTNQYVLPELPRLLQLL
;
A
#
# COMPACT_ATOMS: atom_id res chain seq x y z
N MET A 1 -7.58 7.92 -23.59
CA MET A 1 -7.81 7.20 -22.31
C MET A 1 -8.82 7.89 -21.38
N LEU A 2 -9.48 9.00 -21.80
CA LEU A 2 -10.35 9.80 -20.91
C LEU A 2 -11.86 9.49 -20.99
N LYS A 3 -12.32 8.58 -21.86
CA LYS A 3 -13.77 8.36 -22.11
C LYS A 3 -14.52 7.60 -21.00
N ASN A 4 -13.82 6.89 -20.11
CA ASN A 4 -14.45 6.09 -19.05
C ASN A 4 -14.01 6.61 -17.68
N LYS A 5 -14.58 7.76 -17.27
CA LYS A 5 -14.42 8.29 -15.91
C LYS A 5 -15.77 8.36 -15.22
N VAL A 6 -15.79 8.03 -13.93
CA VAL A 6 -16.92 8.22 -13.03
C VAL A 6 -16.49 9.09 -11.87
N TRP A 7 -17.43 9.82 -11.26
CA TRP A 7 -17.13 10.62 -10.08
C TRP A 7 -16.77 9.74 -8.87
N TYR A 8 -17.52 8.65 -8.69
CA TYR A 8 -17.30 7.66 -7.65
C TYR A 8 -17.51 6.23 -8.20
N SER A 9 -16.97 5.26 -7.47
CA SER A 9 -16.92 3.86 -7.85
C SER A 9 -18.16 3.12 -7.38
N THR A 10 -18.75 2.39 -8.31
CA THR A 10 -19.83 1.43 -8.11
C THR A 10 -19.31 0.03 -8.45
N GLN A 11 -20.04 -1.01 -8.06
CA GLN A 11 -19.68 -2.38 -8.44
C GLN A 11 -19.51 -2.52 -9.97
N LYS A 12 -20.47 -2.00 -10.75
CA LYS A 12 -20.42 -2.00 -12.21
C LYS A 12 -19.22 -1.23 -12.77
N SER A 13 -18.85 -0.08 -12.20
CA SER A 13 -17.69 0.67 -12.69
C SER A 13 -16.37 -0.02 -12.32
N ARG A 14 -16.30 -0.68 -11.15
CA ARG A 14 -15.14 -1.48 -10.74
C ARG A 14 -14.94 -2.69 -11.66
N ASP A 15 -16.00 -3.43 -11.95
CA ASP A 15 -15.95 -4.59 -12.86
C ASP A 15 -15.49 -4.18 -14.27
N ASN A 16 -15.88 -2.98 -14.71
CA ASN A 16 -15.44 -2.39 -15.98
C ASN A 16 -14.07 -1.67 -15.90
N GLN A 17 -13.38 -1.71 -14.76
CA GLN A 17 -12.09 -1.02 -14.53
C GLN A 17 -12.14 0.47 -14.91
N THR A 18 -13.26 1.13 -14.62
CA THR A 18 -13.49 2.55 -14.92
C THR A 18 -12.82 3.41 -13.86
N THR A 19 -12.12 4.46 -14.29
CA THR A 19 -11.39 5.35 -13.37
C THR A 19 -12.36 6.20 -12.54
N SER A 20 -12.24 6.14 -11.22
CA SER A 20 -12.93 7.00 -10.27
C SER A 20 -12.10 8.27 -10.01
N ILE A 21 -12.73 9.43 -10.18
CA ILE A 21 -12.11 10.73 -9.84
C ILE A 21 -11.88 10.81 -8.33
N LEU A 22 -12.85 10.36 -7.53
CA LEU A 22 -12.73 10.32 -6.07
C LEU A 22 -11.53 9.45 -5.64
N ALA A 23 -11.30 8.31 -6.30
CA ALA A 23 -10.16 7.45 -5.98
C ALA A 23 -8.81 8.17 -6.15
N ILE A 24 -8.68 8.99 -7.20
CA ILE A 24 -7.47 9.80 -7.47
C ILE A 24 -7.30 10.89 -6.40
N VAL A 25 -8.39 11.61 -6.07
CA VAL A 25 -8.36 12.66 -5.03
C VAL A 25 -7.94 12.07 -3.69
N GLU A 26 -8.51 10.92 -3.31
CA GLU A 26 -8.12 10.18 -2.11
C GLU A 26 -6.65 9.80 -2.14
N THR A 27 -6.12 9.32 -3.27
CA THR A 27 -4.70 8.98 -3.38
C THR A 27 -3.83 10.20 -3.11
N ILE A 28 -4.11 11.34 -3.72
CA ILE A 28 -3.37 12.59 -3.47
C ILE A 28 -3.46 12.97 -1.99
N PHE A 29 -4.66 12.92 -1.42
CA PHE A 29 -4.90 13.20 -0.01
C PHE A 29 -4.09 12.29 0.92
N PHE A 30 -4.10 10.97 0.70
CA PHE A 30 -3.37 10.01 1.56
C PHE A 30 -1.86 10.09 1.40
N VAL A 31 -1.36 10.45 0.22
CA VAL A 31 0.07 10.77 0.03
C VAL A 31 0.44 11.98 0.89
N ILE A 32 -0.29 13.10 0.76
CA ILE A 32 -0.04 14.33 1.53
C ILE A 32 -0.15 14.05 3.03
N LEU A 33 -1.21 13.37 3.47
CA LEU A 33 -1.43 13.05 4.89
C LEU A 33 -0.30 12.20 5.46
N THR A 34 0.14 11.17 4.73
CA THR A 34 1.17 10.25 5.19
C THR A 34 2.52 10.94 5.36
N TRP A 35 2.86 11.82 4.42
CA TRP A 35 4.05 12.67 4.51
C TRP A 35 3.92 13.73 5.61
N GLY A 36 2.73 14.32 5.78
CA GLY A 36 2.46 15.28 6.85
C GLY A 36 2.62 14.66 8.24
N ILE A 37 2.16 13.41 8.43
CA ILE A 37 2.39 12.65 9.66
C ILE A 37 3.89 12.40 9.86
N ALA A 38 4.60 11.95 8.81
CA ALA A 38 6.03 11.69 8.92
C ALA A 38 6.82 12.95 9.30
N TYR A 39 6.46 14.07 8.70
CA TYR A 39 7.05 15.38 8.99
C TYR A 39 6.74 15.86 10.41
N TYR A 40 5.48 15.78 10.84
CA TYR A 40 5.05 16.29 12.15
C TYR A 40 5.61 15.49 13.32
N PHE A 41 5.70 14.16 13.18
CA PHE A 41 6.15 13.26 14.24
C PHE A 41 7.63 12.83 14.09
N ASP A 42 8.34 13.33 13.08
CA ASP A 42 9.71 12.94 12.73
C ASP A 42 9.91 11.41 12.70
N THR A 43 8.93 10.69 12.15
CA THR A 43 8.94 9.23 12.08
C THR A 43 8.53 8.76 10.69
N TYR A 44 9.38 7.96 10.07
CA TYR A 44 9.17 7.45 8.71
C TYR A 44 8.84 5.95 8.69
N ILE A 45 8.73 5.34 9.87
CA ILE A 45 8.55 3.89 10.02
C ILE A 45 7.28 3.40 9.31
N HIS A 46 6.18 4.17 9.38
CA HIS A 46 4.93 3.82 8.72
C HIS A 46 5.05 3.87 7.19
N ILE A 47 5.83 4.82 6.64
CA ILE A 47 6.11 4.90 5.20
C ILE A 47 6.90 3.68 4.75
N TYR A 48 7.99 3.35 5.46
CA TYR A 48 8.84 2.20 5.12
C TYR A 48 8.07 0.88 5.22
N THR A 49 7.26 0.74 6.27
CA THR A 49 6.44 -0.45 6.47
C THR A 49 5.38 -0.58 5.37
N ALA A 50 4.73 0.52 4.98
CA ALA A 50 3.77 0.51 3.88
C ALA A 50 4.43 0.15 2.53
N ILE A 51 5.60 0.72 2.22
CA ILE A 51 6.38 0.40 1.01
C ILE A 51 6.78 -1.08 0.99
N ALA A 52 7.26 -1.62 2.11
CA ALA A 52 7.70 -3.00 2.19
C ALA A 52 6.53 -3.99 2.05
N ILE A 53 5.37 -3.69 2.64
CA ILE A 53 4.21 -4.58 2.66
C ILE A 53 3.40 -4.49 1.36
N ALA A 54 3.29 -3.32 0.73
CA ALA A 54 2.43 -3.10 -0.43
C ALA A 54 2.63 -4.10 -1.58
N PRO A 55 3.86 -4.48 -2.01
CA PRO A 55 4.06 -5.47 -3.06
C PRO A 55 3.37 -6.81 -2.75
N PHE A 56 3.50 -7.33 -1.53
CA PHE A 56 2.90 -8.59 -1.12
C PHE A 56 1.37 -8.54 -1.19
N LEU A 57 0.80 -7.39 -0.85
CA LEU A 57 -0.63 -7.13 -0.91
C LEU A 57 -1.18 -7.06 -2.34
N LEU A 58 -0.30 -6.84 -3.33
CA LEU A 58 -0.61 -6.68 -4.75
C LEU A 58 -0.34 -7.96 -5.56
N LEU A 59 0.11 -9.06 -4.95
CA LEU A 59 0.41 -10.32 -5.63
C LEU A 59 -0.84 -11.13 -6.06
N LYS A 60 -2.07 -10.63 -5.82
CA LYS A 60 -3.28 -11.40 -6.15
C LYS A 60 -3.42 -11.65 -7.66
N THR A 61 -3.72 -12.88 -8.08
CA THR A 61 -4.17 -13.17 -9.46
C THR A 61 -5.65 -13.53 -9.46
N PRO A 62 -6.36 -13.50 -10.60
CA PRO A 62 -7.73 -13.98 -10.69
C PRO A 62 -7.87 -15.42 -10.19
N GLU A 63 -6.92 -16.29 -10.56
CA GLU A 63 -6.92 -17.70 -10.16
C GLU A 63 -6.66 -17.87 -8.64
N SER A 64 -5.72 -17.11 -8.06
CA SER A 64 -5.48 -17.15 -6.61
C SER A 64 -6.66 -16.63 -5.81
N THR A 65 -7.36 -15.64 -6.36
CA THR A 65 -8.56 -15.04 -5.76
C THR A 65 -9.73 -16.03 -5.80
N GLU A 66 -9.97 -16.67 -6.95
CA GLU A 66 -10.99 -17.69 -7.09
C GLU A 66 -10.75 -18.87 -6.16
N LYS A 67 -9.50 -19.35 -6.06
CA LYS A 67 -9.15 -20.45 -5.15
C LYS A 67 -9.31 -20.07 -3.68
N ALA A 68 -8.97 -18.83 -3.31
CA ALA A 68 -9.20 -18.32 -1.96
C ALA A 68 -10.70 -18.27 -1.63
N ILE A 69 -11.55 -17.82 -2.56
CA ILE A 69 -13.02 -17.82 -2.39
C ILE A 69 -13.53 -19.26 -2.25
N GLU A 70 -13.06 -20.18 -3.11
CA GLU A 70 -13.42 -21.60 -3.05
C GLU A 70 -13.08 -22.19 -1.67
N TRP A 71 -11.86 -22.01 -1.18
CA TRP A 71 -11.45 -22.51 0.13
C TRP A 71 -12.20 -21.87 1.29
N PHE A 72 -12.46 -20.56 1.21
CA PHE A 72 -13.20 -19.84 2.23
C PHE A 72 -14.66 -20.32 2.34
N LEU A 73 -15.31 -20.56 1.21
CA LEU A 73 -16.71 -21.01 1.16
C LEU A 73 -16.86 -22.53 1.34
N TYR A 74 -15.90 -23.35 0.89
CA TYR A 74 -15.97 -24.82 0.95
C TYR A 74 -16.12 -25.34 2.39
N GLU A 75 -15.37 -24.78 3.31
CA GLU A 75 -15.42 -25.15 4.73
C GLU A 75 -16.53 -24.43 5.50
N TYR A 76 -17.19 -23.42 4.91
CA TYR A 76 -18.20 -22.60 5.58
C TYR A 76 -19.63 -22.92 5.12
N LYS A 77 -19.96 -24.21 5.00
CA LYS A 77 -21.36 -24.65 5.14
C LYS A 77 -21.69 -24.75 6.63
N MET A 78 -21.58 -23.63 7.35
CA MET A 78 -22.29 -23.51 8.63
C MET A 78 -23.77 -23.50 8.27
N ASP A 79 -24.51 -24.50 8.73
CA ASP A 79 -25.95 -24.45 8.69
C ASP A 79 -26.38 -23.25 9.55
N GLU A 80 -26.70 -22.13 8.91
CA GLU A 80 -27.07 -20.86 9.56
C GLU A 80 -28.19 -21.08 10.59
N LYS A 81 -29.04 -22.09 10.38
CA LYS A 81 -30.13 -22.42 11.31
C LYS A 81 -29.68 -23.18 12.55
N ASN A 82 -28.45 -23.68 12.61
CA ASN A 82 -27.98 -24.61 13.63
C ASN A 82 -26.56 -24.29 14.16
N TYR A 83 -25.99 -23.11 13.92
CA TYR A 83 -24.64 -22.79 14.41
C TYR A 83 -24.52 -22.89 15.94
N TYR A 84 -25.59 -22.58 16.69
CA TYR A 84 -25.67 -22.76 18.15
C TYR A 84 -25.66 -24.23 18.59
N LYS A 85 -25.78 -25.20 17.68
CA LYS A 85 -25.60 -26.63 18.00
C LYS A 85 -24.14 -27.07 17.89
N ASN A 86 -23.28 -26.24 17.31
CA ASN A 86 -21.86 -26.56 17.15
C ASN A 86 -21.13 -26.45 18.51
N LYS A 87 -20.49 -27.53 18.96
CA LYS A 87 -19.69 -27.52 20.19
C LYS A 87 -18.57 -26.48 20.17
N VAL A 88 -17.97 -26.23 19.00
CA VAL A 88 -16.90 -25.23 18.82
C VAL A 88 -17.41 -23.82 19.11
N PHE A 89 -18.65 -23.51 18.73
CA PHE A 89 -19.28 -22.22 19.03
C PHE A 89 -19.36 -21.99 20.54
N TRP A 90 -19.86 -22.97 21.30
CA TRP A 90 -19.96 -22.86 22.76
C TRP A 90 -18.59 -22.81 23.44
N ILE A 91 -17.59 -23.53 22.93
CA ILE A 91 -16.22 -23.43 23.44
C ILE A 91 -15.68 -22.01 23.25
N ILE A 92 -15.82 -21.43 22.04
CA ILE A 92 -15.37 -20.06 21.75
C ILE A 92 -16.10 -19.05 22.63
N LEU A 93 -17.42 -19.18 22.77
CA LEU A 93 -18.23 -18.30 23.60
C LEU A 93 -17.80 -18.39 25.08
N THR A 94 -17.56 -19.60 25.58
CA THR A 94 -17.13 -19.83 26.97
C THR A 94 -15.74 -19.25 27.22
N VAL A 95 -14.77 -19.51 26.34
CA VAL A 95 -13.41 -18.98 26.44
C VAL A 95 -13.41 -17.45 26.38
N SER A 96 -14.19 -16.86 25.47
CA SER A 96 -14.33 -15.40 25.34
C SER A 96 -14.99 -14.79 26.58
N SER A 97 -15.96 -15.48 27.18
CA SER A 97 -16.62 -15.06 28.42
C SER A 97 -15.66 -15.09 29.61
N ILE A 98 -14.85 -16.15 29.73
CA ILE A 98 -13.81 -16.26 30.77
C ILE A 98 -12.78 -15.14 30.62
N PHE A 99 -12.30 -14.89 29.40
CA PHE A 99 -11.32 -13.84 29.15
C PHE A 99 -11.87 -12.44 29.46
N SER A 100 -13.12 -12.18 29.07
CA SER A 100 -13.83 -10.94 29.39
C SER A 100 -14.00 -10.77 30.91
N PHE A 101 -14.31 -11.84 31.64
CA PHE A 101 -14.38 -11.82 33.10
C PHE A 101 -13.03 -11.51 33.74
N ILE A 102 -11.93 -12.12 33.27
CA ILE A 102 -10.57 -11.86 33.76
C ILE A 102 -10.18 -10.39 33.54
N ILE A 103 -10.43 -9.86 32.35
CA ILE A 103 -10.16 -8.44 32.02
C ILE A 103 -11.00 -7.52 32.90
N SER A 104 -12.31 -7.79 33.02
CA SER A 104 -13.22 -7.03 33.88
C SER A 104 -12.73 -7.00 35.32
N TYR A 105 -12.37 -8.17 35.85
CA TYR A 105 -11.89 -8.31 37.21
C TYR A 105 -10.60 -7.50 37.39
N PHE A 106 -9.63 -7.65 36.49
CA PHE A 106 -8.39 -6.88 36.52
C PHE A 106 -8.66 -5.36 36.54
N PHE A 107 -9.44 -4.83 35.59
CA PHE A 107 -9.73 -3.40 35.56
C PHE A 107 -10.54 -2.93 36.77
N SER A 108 -11.48 -3.74 37.26
CA SER A 108 -12.23 -3.42 38.49
C SER A 108 -11.29 -3.25 39.69
N THR A 109 -10.28 -4.13 39.81
CA THR A 109 -9.30 -4.05 40.90
C THR A 109 -8.31 -2.89 40.72
N GLN A 110 -7.96 -2.51 39.50
CA GLN A 110 -7.01 -1.40 39.29
C GLN A 110 -7.68 -0.03 39.38
N ILE A 111 -8.93 0.09 38.93
CA ILE A 111 -9.60 1.39 38.77
C ILE A 111 -10.53 1.67 39.96
N LEU A 112 -11.31 0.70 40.45
CA LEU A 112 -12.40 0.97 41.39
C LEU A 112 -11.98 1.03 42.86
N ILE A 113 -10.79 0.56 43.24
CA ILE A 113 -10.36 0.47 44.66
C ILE A 113 -10.35 1.83 45.37
N HIS A 114 -10.21 2.93 44.62
CA HIS A 114 -10.08 4.27 45.20
C HIS A 114 -11.39 5.09 45.22
N TYR A 115 -12.52 4.52 44.81
CA TYR A 115 -13.79 5.25 44.69
C TYR A 115 -14.87 4.66 45.60
N GLU A 116 -15.66 5.52 46.22
CA GLU A 116 -16.81 5.16 47.07
C GLU A 116 -18.09 5.90 46.63
N GLY A 117 -19.25 5.46 47.15
CA GLY A 117 -20.53 6.15 46.93
C GLY A 117 -20.98 6.24 45.46
N TRP A 118 -21.39 7.42 45.03
CA TRP A 118 -21.91 7.67 43.67
C TRP A 118 -20.85 7.54 42.58
N GLU A 119 -19.60 7.87 42.85
CA GLU A 119 -18.51 7.75 41.88
C GLU A 119 -18.27 6.28 41.52
N LEU A 120 -18.25 5.41 42.53
CA LEU A 120 -18.17 3.97 42.34
C LEU A 120 -19.35 3.45 41.50
N PHE A 121 -20.56 3.95 41.75
CA PHE A 121 -21.75 3.58 40.97
C PHE A 121 -21.63 3.97 39.49
N PHE A 122 -21.22 5.21 39.19
CA PHE A 122 -21.06 5.65 37.79
C PHE A 122 -19.91 4.94 37.08
N LEU A 123 -18.78 4.72 37.76
CA LEU A 123 -17.61 4.06 37.17
C LEU A 123 -17.86 2.57 36.94
N SER A 124 -18.54 1.89 37.86
CA SER A 124 -18.98 0.49 37.70
C SER A 124 -20.05 0.35 36.62
N THR A 125 -20.99 1.30 36.51
CA THR A 125 -21.97 1.34 35.42
C THR A 125 -21.29 1.56 34.07
N LEU A 126 -20.32 2.47 33.99
CA LEU A 126 -19.53 2.70 32.78
C LEU A 126 -18.73 1.44 32.38
N LEU A 127 -18.05 0.79 33.34
CA LEU A 127 -17.36 -0.48 33.10
C LEU A 127 -18.34 -1.58 32.66
N GLY A 128 -19.54 -1.64 33.26
CA GLY A 128 -20.61 -2.54 32.86
C GLY A 128 -21.09 -2.29 31.43
N ILE A 129 -21.25 -1.03 31.03
CA ILE A 129 -21.57 -0.64 29.64
C ILE A 129 -20.41 -1.04 28.71
N ILE A 130 -19.16 -0.75 29.09
CA ILE A 130 -17.96 -1.18 28.34
C ILE A 130 -17.90 -2.70 28.20
N LEU A 131 -18.37 -3.46 29.21
CA LEU A 131 -18.45 -4.92 29.21
C LEU A 131 -19.64 -5.47 28.43
N ILE A 132 -20.78 -4.76 28.35
CA ILE A 132 -21.90 -5.13 27.49
C ILE A 132 -21.55 -4.83 26.03
N VAL A 133 -20.93 -3.68 25.76
CA VAL A 133 -20.18 -3.44 24.52
C VAL A 133 -19.09 -4.51 24.34
N GLY A 134 -18.57 -5.01 25.46
CA GLY A 134 -17.64 -6.12 25.60
C GLY A 134 -18.25 -7.48 25.26
N VAL A 135 -19.54 -7.72 25.43
CA VAL A 135 -20.22 -8.90 24.86
C VAL A 135 -20.31 -8.74 23.34
N GLY A 136 -20.38 -7.50 22.86
CA GLY A 136 -19.99 -7.17 21.48
C GLY A 136 -18.57 -7.65 21.13
N ILE A 137 -17.61 -7.78 22.06
CA ILE A 137 -16.28 -8.38 21.80
C ILE A 137 -16.40 -9.85 21.38
N ALA A 138 -17.44 -10.60 21.78
CA ALA A 138 -17.65 -11.93 21.21
C ALA A 138 -17.97 -11.84 19.71
N GLY A 139 -18.77 -10.85 19.30
CA GLY A 139 -19.02 -10.53 17.90
C GLY A 139 -17.78 -9.97 17.19
N VAL A 140 -17.01 -9.07 17.82
CA VAL A 140 -15.69 -8.64 17.33
C VAL A 140 -14.76 -9.84 17.18
N GLY A 141 -14.78 -10.80 18.09
CA GLY A 141 -13.97 -12.01 18.08
C GLY A 141 -14.36 -12.94 16.94
N LEU A 142 -15.66 -13.13 16.70
CA LEU A 142 -16.15 -13.85 15.53
C LEU A 142 -15.74 -13.15 14.23
N GLY A 143 -15.95 -11.85 14.14
CA GLY A 143 -15.58 -11.06 12.98
C GLY A 143 -14.08 -11.00 12.73
N LEU A 144 -13.27 -10.89 13.79
CA LEU A 144 -11.82 -10.96 13.75
C LEU A 144 -11.37 -12.36 13.35
N GLY A 145 -12.02 -13.41 13.86
CA GLY A 145 -11.77 -14.79 13.44
C GLY A 145 -12.04 -15.00 11.95
N LEU A 146 -13.17 -14.48 11.44
CA LEU A 146 -13.50 -14.50 10.02
C LEU A 146 -12.46 -13.73 9.18
N PHE A 147 -12.02 -12.57 9.67
CA PHE A 147 -10.99 -11.76 9.03
C PHE A 147 -9.61 -12.41 9.02
N LEU A 148 -9.14 -12.94 10.16
CA LEU A 148 -7.86 -13.62 10.25
C LEU A 148 -7.86 -14.88 9.37
N ARG A 149 -8.98 -15.60 9.34
CA ARG A 149 -9.17 -16.72 8.43
C ARG A 149 -9.12 -16.30 6.98
N SER A 150 -9.81 -15.23 6.59
CA SER A 150 -9.79 -14.74 5.21
C SER A 150 -8.38 -14.30 4.80
N LEU A 151 -7.65 -13.63 5.70
CA LEU A 151 -6.25 -13.26 5.50
C LEU A 151 -5.36 -14.49 5.34
N PHE A 152 -5.50 -15.51 6.20
CA PHE A 152 -4.72 -16.74 6.12
C PHE A 152 -4.96 -17.49 4.81
N ILE A 153 -6.23 -17.65 4.42
CA ILE A 153 -6.61 -18.29 3.17
C ILE A 153 -6.08 -17.51 1.97
N LYS A 154 -6.25 -16.18 1.97
CA LYS A 154 -5.72 -15.29 0.92
C LYS A 154 -4.21 -15.39 0.83
N PHE A 155 -3.51 -15.36 1.95
CA PHE A 155 -2.05 -15.46 2.00
C PHE A 155 -1.58 -16.81 1.46
N THR A 156 -2.22 -17.90 1.88
CA THR A 156 -1.87 -19.26 1.44
C THR A 156 -2.12 -19.44 -0.05
N ALA A 157 -3.29 -19.04 -0.55
CA ALA A 157 -3.62 -19.12 -1.97
C ALA A 157 -2.68 -18.24 -2.81
N THR A 158 -2.43 -17.00 -2.39
CA THR A 158 -1.54 -16.09 -3.11
C THR A 158 -0.10 -16.60 -3.11
N SER A 159 0.40 -17.12 -1.99
CA SER A 159 1.76 -17.68 -1.89
C SER A 159 1.92 -18.90 -2.79
N PHE A 160 0.96 -19.82 -2.76
CA PHE A 160 0.94 -21.00 -3.63
C PHE A 160 0.97 -20.61 -5.12
N TYR A 161 0.13 -19.64 -5.53
CA TYR A 161 0.12 -19.15 -6.91
C TYR A 161 1.37 -18.36 -7.29
N THR A 162 1.94 -17.60 -6.35
CA THR A 162 3.20 -16.88 -6.57
C THR A 162 4.35 -17.86 -6.82
N LEU A 163 4.44 -18.94 -6.05
CA LEU A 163 5.48 -19.95 -6.20
C LEU A 163 5.32 -20.78 -7.48
N THR A 164 4.10 -21.12 -7.85
CA THR A 164 3.82 -21.95 -9.05
C THR A 164 3.80 -21.12 -10.34
N HIS A 165 3.38 -19.86 -10.28
CA HIS A 165 3.22 -18.97 -11.43
C HIS A 165 3.80 -17.57 -11.16
N PRO A 166 5.10 -17.45 -10.85
CA PRO A 166 5.71 -16.19 -10.42
C PRO A 166 5.53 -15.09 -11.47
N LYS A 167 5.72 -15.42 -12.75
CA LYS A 167 5.52 -14.47 -13.85
C LYS A 167 4.13 -13.86 -13.78
N LYS A 168 3.06 -14.66 -13.90
CA LYS A 168 1.67 -14.16 -13.90
C LYS A 168 1.40 -13.26 -12.68
N THR A 169 1.89 -13.66 -11.52
CA THR A 169 1.75 -12.93 -10.26
C THR A 169 2.44 -11.57 -10.29
N PHE A 170 3.69 -11.49 -10.74
CA PHE A 170 4.40 -10.21 -10.93
C PHE A 170 3.71 -9.30 -11.96
N PHE A 171 3.20 -9.87 -13.05
CA PHE A 171 2.42 -9.13 -14.05
C PHE A 171 1.13 -8.54 -13.44
N ALA A 172 0.51 -9.22 -12.49
CA ALA A 172 -0.71 -8.78 -11.82
C ALA A 172 -0.51 -7.58 -10.87
N ILE A 173 0.70 -7.38 -10.32
CA ILE A 173 0.99 -6.27 -9.40
C ILE A 173 0.58 -4.92 -9.98
N SER A 174 1.01 -4.63 -11.22
CA SER A 174 0.71 -3.36 -11.90
C SER A 174 -0.79 -3.12 -12.05
N LYS A 175 -1.53 -4.16 -12.44
CA LYS A 175 -2.99 -4.12 -12.62
C LYS A 175 -3.69 -3.90 -11.28
N ASN A 176 -3.31 -4.68 -10.26
CA ASN A 176 -3.90 -4.58 -8.93
C ASN A 176 -3.61 -3.22 -8.29
N TRP A 177 -2.41 -2.70 -8.47
CA TRP A 177 -2.04 -1.39 -7.98
C TRP A 177 -2.90 -0.33 -8.65
N ASN A 178 -3.03 -0.37 -9.97
CA ASN A 178 -3.87 0.57 -10.71
C ASN A 178 -5.34 0.49 -10.27
N GLU A 179 -5.86 -0.71 -10.03
CA GLU A 179 -7.20 -0.92 -9.48
C GLU A 179 -7.36 -0.22 -8.11
N GLN A 180 -6.42 -0.39 -7.18
CA GLN A 180 -6.50 0.24 -5.86
C GLN A 180 -6.38 1.76 -5.91
N ILE A 181 -5.54 2.30 -6.78
CA ILE A 181 -5.27 3.74 -6.86
C ILE A 181 -6.35 4.48 -7.65
N THR A 182 -6.81 3.92 -8.77
CA THR A 182 -7.61 4.65 -9.75
C THR A 182 -9.05 4.18 -9.85
N VAL A 183 -9.39 2.99 -9.33
CA VAL A 183 -10.73 2.39 -9.48
C VAL A 183 -11.46 2.32 -8.13
N ASN A 184 -10.77 1.89 -7.08
CA ASN A 184 -11.38 1.73 -5.76
C ASN A 184 -11.29 3.04 -4.96
N ASP A 185 -12.44 3.61 -4.62
CA ASP A 185 -12.55 4.72 -3.68
C ASP A 185 -13.14 4.28 -2.33
N ILE A 186 -13.37 5.24 -1.42
CA ILE A 186 -13.93 5.00 -0.10
C ILE A 186 -15.41 4.57 -0.13
N LEU A 187 -16.14 4.94 -1.19
CA LEU A 187 -17.55 4.58 -1.34
C LEU A 187 -17.72 3.15 -1.84
N TYR A 188 -16.71 2.64 -2.56
CA TYR A 188 -16.64 1.21 -2.82
C TYR A 188 -16.39 0.47 -1.50
N THR A 189 -17.29 -0.40 -1.07
CA THR A 189 -17.13 -1.09 0.22
C THR A 189 -15.97 -2.09 0.21
N PRO A 190 -15.19 -2.22 1.29
CA PRO A 190 -14.22 -3.28 1.46
C PRO A 190 -14.89 -4.65 1.45
N GLU A 191 -14.17 -5.62 0.90
CA GLU A 191 -14.58 -7.00 0.80
C GLU A 191 -13.63 -7.85 1.64
N LEU A 192 -14.15 -8.86 2.31
CA LEU A 192 -13.34 -9.75 3.13
C LEU A 192 -12.31 -10.53 2.29
N LEU A 193 -12.75 -10.99 1.13
CA LEU A 193 -11.92 -11.52 0.05
C LEU A 193 -12.23 -10.74 -1.23
N PRO A 194 -11.22 -10.41 -2.07
CA PRO A 194 -11.48 -9.75 -3.34
C PRO A 194 -12.46 -10.56 -4.19
N ASP A 195 -13.44 -9.89 -4.78
CA ASP A 195 -14.42 -10.46 -5.72
C ASP A 195 -15.37 -11.51 -5.13
N ILE A 196 -15.42 -11.62 -3.79
CA ILE A 196 -16.31 -12.60 -3.12
C ILE A 196 -17.79 -12.39 -3.46
N HIS A 197 -18.20 -11.16 -3.71
CA HIS A 197 -19.57 -10.78 -4.10
C HIS A 197 -20.08 -11.48 -5.36
N LYS A 198 -19.17 -11.91 -6.25
CA LYS A 198 -19.55 -12.66 -7.46
C LYS A 198 -20.14 -14.03 -7.13
N ARG A 199 -19.82 -14.57 -5.94
CA ARG A 199 -20.33 -15.84 -5.45
C ARG A 199 -21.28 -15.68 -4.26
N ASP A 200 -20.97 -14.76 -3.35
CA ASP A 200 -21.73 -14.51 -2.14
C ASP A 200 -21.60 -13.05 -1.68
N ASN A 201 -22.71 -12.31 -1.74
CA ASN A 201 -22.77 -10.91 -1.32
C ASN A 201 -22.72 -10.74 0.21
N THR A 202 -22.96 -11.80 0.98
CA THR A 202 -23.06 -11.75 2.46
C THR A 202 -21.78 -11.23 3.10
N TYR A 203 -20.62 -11.44 2.47
CA TYR A 203 -19.31 -11.02 3.00
C TYR A 203 -18.87 -9.59 2.59
N GLN A 204 -19.77 -8.80 1.98
CA GLN A 204 -19.56 -7.38 1.72
C GLN A 204 -20.09 -6.52 2.87
N LEU A 205 -19.37 -5.45 3.22
CA LEU A 205 -19.81 -4.49 4.25
C LEU A 205 -21.21 -3.92 3.94
N SER A 206 -21.54 -3.67 2.67
CA SER A 206 -22.87 -3.18 2.26
C SER A 206 -24.00 -4.12 2.69
N SER A 207 -23.81 -5.42 2.59
CA SER A 207 -24.78 -6.44 3.03
C SER A 207 -24.93 -6.42 4.55
N PHE A 208 -23.82 -6.31 5.30
CA PHE A 208 -23.88 -6.12 6.75
C PHE A 208 -24.62 -4.83 7.13
N ILE A 209 -24.35 -3.72 6.44
CA ILE A 209 -25.04 -2.45 6.69
C ILE A 209 -26.54 -2.57 6.43
N SER A 210 -26.93 -3.26 5.36
CA SER A 210 -28.35 -3.50 5.07
C SER A 210 -29.06 -4.32 6.16
N GLY A 211 -28.30 -5.19 6.86
CA GLY A 211 -28.78 -5.95 8.01
C GLY A 211 -29.16 -5.09 9.22
N PHE A 212 -28.68 -3.84 9.34
CA PHE A 212 -29.14 -2.93 10.40
C PHE A 212 -30.63 -2.58 10.29
N GLY A 213 -31.25 -2.84 9.14
CA GLY A 213 -32.69 -2.73 8.95
C GLY A 213 -33.50 -3.83 9.64
N SER A 214 -32.87 -4.85 10.25
CA SER A 214 -33.60 -5.90 10.97
C SER A 214 -34.30 -5.33 12.21
N ASP A 215 -35.46 -5.88 12.57
CA ASP A 215 -36.16 -5.48 13.79
C ASP A 215 -35.50 -6.07 15.05
N ASP A 216 -34.66 -7.09 14.91
CA ASP A 216 -33.98 -7.74 16.03
C ASP A 216 -32.80 -6.93 16.57
N LEU A 217 -32.81 -6.66 17.88
CA LEU A 217 -31.74 -5.95 18.58
C LEU A 217 -30.46 -6.78 18.61
N GLY A 218 -30.58 -8.12 18.70
CA GLY A 218 -29.44 -9.03 18.71
C GLY A 218 -28.61 -8.92 17.43
N ASP A 219 -29.26 -9.01 16.28
CA ASP A 219 -28.63 -8.83 14.97
C ASP A 219 -27.91 -7.48 14.84
N LYS A 220 -28.54 -6.37 15.28
CA LYS A 220 -27.92 -5.04 15.25
C LYS A 220 -26.63 -4.96 16.07
N VAL A 221 -26.62 -5.53 17.27
CA VAL A 221 -25.43 -5.56 18.13
C VAL A 221 -24.31 -6.39 17.48
N VAL A 222 -24.66 -7.55 16.92
CA VAL A 222 -23.69 -8.39 16.21
C VAL A 222 -23.11 -7.64 15.00
N ILE A 223 -23.95 -7.05 14.15
CA ILE A 223 -23.50 -6.31 12.97
C ILE A 223 -22.61 -5.13 13.38
N LEU A 224 -23.02 -4.34 14.39
CA LEU A 224 -22.22 -3.22 14.89
C LEU A 224 -20.86 -3.67 15.41
N SER A 225 -20.80 -4.84 16.06
CA SER A 225 -19.55 -5.39 16.60
C SER A 225 -18.60 -5.91 15.52
N ILE A 226 -19.11 -6.43 14.39
CA ILE A 226 -18.29 -6.96 13.30
C ILE A 226 -17.88 -5.82 12.33
N THR A 227 -18.68 -4.76 12.21
CA THR A 227 -18.44 -3.62 11.30
C THR A 227 -17.01 -3.03 11.37
N PRO A 228 -16.39 -2.83 12.56
CA PRO A 228 -15.02 -2.36 12.69
C PRO A 228 -13.98 -3.21 11.94
N ILE A 229 -14.19 -4.49 11.69
CA ILE A 229 -13.25 -5.31 10.90
C ILE A 229 -13.09 -4.78 9.47
N TRP A 230 -14.15 -4.26 8.85
CA TRP A 230 -14.04 -3.68 7.52
C TRP A 230 -13.28 -2.35 7.50
N SER A 231 -13.17 -1.66 8.65
CA SER A 231 -12.27 -0.52 8.78
C SER A 231 -10.82 -0.90 8.50
N LEU A 232 -10.39 -2.12 8.84
CA LEU A 232 -9.08 -2.65 8.48
C LEU A 232 -8.92 -2.76 6.96
N GLY A 233 -10.00 -3.09 6.24
CA GLY A 233 -10.05 -3.09 4.78
C GLY A 233 -9.87 -1.70 4.18
N TYR A 234 -10.41 -0.66 4.82
CA TYR A 234 -10.16 0.73 4.44
C TYR A 234 -8.72 1.16 4.75
N LEU A 235 -8.21 0.88 5.95
CA LEU A 235 -6.83 1.16 6.33
C LEU A 235 -5.84 0.49 5.37
N TYR A 236 -6.13 -0.73 4.94
CA TYR A 236 -5.39 -1.43 3.90
C TYR A 236 -5.34 -0.63 2.59
N ARG A 237 -6.49 -0.14 2.10
CA ARG A 237 -6.52 0.66 0.86
C ARG A 237 -5.78 1.98 1.03
N PHE A 238 -5.95 2.64 2.18
CA PHE A 238 -5.28 3.91 2.48
C PHE A 238 -3.76 3.73 2.52
N SER A 239 -3.28 2.63 3.10
CA SER A 239 -1.86 2.26 3.10
C SER A 239 -1.32 2.02 1.68
N ILE A 240 -2.07 1.36 0.80
CA ILE A 240 -1.65 1.23 -0.62
C ILE A 240 -1.65 2.61 -1.31
N LYS A 241 -2.67 3.43 -1.07
CA LYS A 241 -2.77 4.78 -1.65
C LYS A 241 -1.65 5.70 -1.20
N SER A 242 -1.24 5.64 0.05
CA SER A 242 -0.13 6.47 0.55
C SER A 242 1.21 6.10 -0.09
N THR A 243 1.39 4.85 -0.54
CA THR A 243 2.59 4.42 -1.27
C THR A 243 2.55 4.72 -2.77
N ALA A 244 1.50 5.38 -3.27
CA ALA A 244 1.35 5.64 -4.69
C ALA A 244 2.53 6.42 -5.27
N TRP A 245 3.05 7.43 -4.57
CA TRP A 245 4.20 8.22 -5.05
C TRP A 245 5.44 7.36 -5.33
N PHE A 246 5.64 6.29 -4.56
CA PHE A 246 6.78 5.39 -4.67
C PHE A 246 6.61 4.39 -5.82
N PHE A 247 5.41 3.79 -5.93
CA PHE A 247 5.13 2.76 -6.94
C PHE A 247 4.58 3.32 -8.26
N PHE A 248 4.18 4.59 -8.31
CA PHE A 248 3.65 5.24 -9.50
C PHE A 248 4.60 5.11 -10.68
N PRO A 249 5.91 5.40 -10.55
CA PRO A 249 6.86 5.13 -11.62
C PRO A 249 6.86 3.69 -12.12
N LEU A 250 6.88 2.71 -11.21
CA LEU A 250 6.89 1.29 -11.56
C LEU A 250 5.63 0.92 -12.34
N ALA A 251 4.46 1.31 -11.84
CA ALA A 251 3.19 0.98 -12.47
C ALA A 251 2.95 1.76 -13.78
N TYR A 252 3.43 3.00 -13.85
CA TYR A 252 3.30 3.87 -15.03
C TYR A 252 4.18 3.37 -16.20
N LEU A 253 5.39 2.92 -15.89
CA LEU A 253 6.34 2.37 -16.85
C LEU A 253 6.00 0.92 -17.24
N ALA A 254 5.47 0.14 -16.30
CA ALA A 254 5.24 -1.28 -16.46
C ALA A 254 3.73 -1.57 -16.65
N ASN A 255 3.15 -1.16 -17.78
CA ASN A 255 1.88 -1.74 -18.24
C ASN A 255 2.13 -3.14 -18.79
N LEU A 256 2.51 -3.99 -17.85
CA LEU A 256 2.95 -5.36 -18.04
C LEU A 256 1.82 -6.19 -18.68
N SER A 257 0.55 -5.85 -18.42
CA SER A 257 -0.60 -6.48 -19.08
C SER A 257 -0.63 -6.26 -20.59
N ALA A 258 -0.24 -5.08 -21.09
CA ALA A 258 -0.19 -4.86 -22.53
C ALA A 258 0.97 -5.61 -23.21
N LEU A 259 1.97 -6.07 -22.45
CA LEU A 259 3.05 -6.92 -22.95
C LEU A 259 2.64 -8.40 -23.12
N GLN A 260 1.51 -8.83 -22.56
CA GLN A 260 1.01 -10.20 -22.69
C GLN A 260 0.27 -10.46 -24.01
N ASP A 261 -0.34 -9.43 -24.58
CA ASP A 261 -1.06 -9.51 -25.85
C ASP A 261 -0.10 -9.12 -26.97
N GLU A 262 0.34 -10.07 -27.81
CA GLU A 262 1.33 -9.81 -28.87
C GLU A 262 0.93 -8.65 -29.79
N THR A 263 -0.36 -8.49 -30.07
CA THR A 263 -0.87 -7.41 -30.93
C THR A 263 -0.80 -6.05 -30.26
N LYS A 264 -1.00 -6.00 -28.93
CA LYS A 264 -0.89 -4.77 -28.13
C LYS A 264 0.54 -4.51 -27.66
N LYS A 265 1.38 -5.54 -27.60
CA LYS A 265 2.75 -5.50 -27.12
C LYS A 265 3.58 -4.55 -27.97
N GLU A 266 3.49 -4.65 -29.30
CA GLU A 266 4.23 -3.76 -30.20
C GLU A 266 3.79 -2.29 -30.04
N LYS A 267 2.47 -2.06 -29.97
CA LYS A 267 1.87 -0.73 -29.78
C LYS A 267 2.20 -0.14 -28.41
N ALA A 268 2.13 -0.93 -27.35
CA ALA A 268 2.51 -0.54 -26.00
C ALA A 268 4.01 -0.23 -25.94
N ILE A 269 4.84 -1.09 -26.51
CA ILE A 269 6.28 -0.86 -26.60
C ILE A 269 6.61 0.42 -27.40
N LYS A 270 5.84 0.78 -28.44
CA LYS A 270 6.03 2.02 -29.21
C LYS A 270 5.53 3.28 -28.48
N THR A 271 4.36 3.22 -27.84
CA THR A 271 3.70 4.40 -27.25
C THR A 271 4.04 4.64 -25.79
N GLN A 272 4.48 3.60 -25.07
CA GLN A 272 4.55 3.64 -23.61
C GLN A 272 5.96 3.88 -23.07
N THR A 273 6.98 3.84 -23.92
CA THR A 273 8.39 3.83 -23.50
C THR A 273 9.15 5.13 -23.68
N TRP A 274 8.61 6.14 -24.36
CA TRP A 274 9.35 7.38 -24.63
C TRP A 274 8.81 8.59 -23.88
N ASP A 275 7.58 9.05 -24.16
CA ASP A 275 7.03 10.24 -23.48
C ASP A 275 6.96 10.06 -21.96
N LYS A 276 6.41 8.91 -21.54
CA LYS A 276 6.28 8.56 -20.13
C LYS A 276 7.62 8.51 -19.41
N LEU A 277 8.62 8.02 -20.12
CA LEU A 277 9.97 7.77 -19.66
C LEU A 277 10.78 9.07 -19.59
N PHE A 278 10.60 9.94 -20.58
CA PHE A 278 11.14 11.29 -20.61
C PHE A 278 10.66 12.08 -19.40
N TRP A 279 9.35 12.11 -19.16
CA TRP A 279 8.79 12.81 -18.00
C TRP A 279 9.27 12.21 -16.68
N PHE A 280 9.36 10.88 -16.57
CA PHE A 280 9.91 10.24 -15.38
C PHE A 280 11.39 10.62 -15.15
N ASN A 281 12.23 10.49 -16.18
CA ASN A 281 13.64 10.85 -16.11
C ASN A 281 13.84 12.35 -15.84
N LEU A 282 12.97 13.22 -16.36
CA LEU A 282 12.98 14.65 -16.07
C LEU A 282 12.68 14.92 -14.60
N ILE A 283 11.65 14.26 -14.04
CA ILE A 283 11.30 14.37 -12.61
C ILE A 283 12.45 13.87 -11.75
N VAL A 284 12.99 12.68 -12.03
CA VAL A 284 14.13 12.12 -11.29
C VAL A 284 15.34 13.04 -11.40
N SER A 285 15.65 13.54 -12.60
CA SER A 285 16.78 14.46 -12.79
C SER A 285 16.57 15.78 -12.06
N ALA A 286 15.35 16.32 -12.02
CA ALA A 286 15.03 17.51 -11.24
C ALA A 286 15.22 17.27 -9.74
N VAL A 287 14.74 16.13 -9.23
CA VAL A 287 14.94 15.73 -7.82
C VAL A 287 16.44 15.56 -7.50
N LEU A 288 17.19 14.90 -8.37
CA LEU A 288 18.64 14.71 -8.20
C LEU A 288 19.42 16.02 -8.35
N PHE A 289 18.98 16.93 -9.22
CA PHE A 289 19.57 18.26 -9.37
C PHE A 289 19.38 19.09 -8.11
N LEU A 290 18.20 19.04 -7.49
CA LEU A 290 17.95 19.65 -6.17
C LEU A 290 18.86 19.05 -5.08
N TYR A 291 19.33 17.82 -5.29
CA TYR A 291 20.21 17.09 -4.37
C TYR A 291 21.71 17.31 -4.57
N PHE A 292 22.10 17.80 -5.74
CA PHE A 292 23.49 17.88 -6.12
C PHE A 292 24.20 18.91 -5.24
N LYS A 293 25.21 18.47 -4.48
CA LYS A 293 26.05 19.38 -3.72
C LYS A 293 26.91 20.15 -4.73
N PHE A 294 26.46 21.34 -5.12
CA PHE A 294 27.26 22.21 -5.96
C PHE A 294 28.57 22.51 -5.23
N SER A 295 29.69 22.10 -5.84
CA SER A 295 30.99 22.45 -5.31
C SER A 295 31.16 23.98 -5.36
N GLU A 296 31.93 24.54 -4.43
CA GLU A 296 32.22 25.98 -4.49
C GLU A 296 32.83 26.38 -5.83
N SER A 297 33.65 25.50 -6.41
CA SER A 297 34.25 25.69 -7.72
C SER A 297 33.21 25.81 -8.83
N TYR A 298 32.12 25.03 -8.77
CA TYR A 298 31.02 25.11 -9.73
C TYR A 298 30.21 26.40 -9.57
N LEU A 299 29.89 26.78 -8.33
CA LEU A 299 29.16 28.02 -8.04
C LEU A 299 29.96 29.27 -8.43
N LYS A 300 31.29 29.24 -8.23
CA LYS A 300 32.22 30.28 -8.70
C LYS A 300 32.24 30.40 -10.23
N LEU A 301 32.04 29.28 -10.94
CA LEU A 301 31.99 29.24 -12.40
C LEU A 301 30.76 29.97 -12.98
N LEU A 302 29.67 30.04 -12.21
CA LEU A 302 28.45 30.77 -12.58
C LEU A 302 28.59 32.29 -12.46
N LYS A 303 29.75 32.80 -12.01
CA LYS A 303 30.03 34.23 -11.80
C LYS A 303 28.98 34.93 -10.93
N LEU A 304 28.39 34.20 -9.98
CA LEU A 304 27.45 34.74 -9.00
C LEU A 304 28.20 35.60 -7.99
N SER A 305 27.55 36.67 -7.51
CA SER A 305 28.06 37.45 -6.37
C SER A 305 28.09 36.59 -5.09
N GLU A 306 28.95 36.93 -4.12
CA GLU A 306 29.01 36.22 -2.84
C GLU A 306 27.66 36.20 -2.12
N GLU A 307 26.89 37.27 -2.23
CA GLU A 307 25.57 37.39 -1.62
C GLU A 307 24.57 36.41 -2.24
N GLN A 308 24.55 36.29 -3.58
CA GLN A 308 23.75 35.28 -4.29
C GLN A 308 24.20 33.86 -3.96
N LEU A 309 25.51 33.65 -3.83
CA LEU A 309 26.10 32.34 -3.51
C LEU A 309 25.70 31.89 -2.10
N ASN A 310 25.73 32.79 -1.14
CA ASN A 310 25.29 32.53 0.23
C ASN A 310 23.78 32.32 0.30
N PHE A 311 22.98 33.13 -0.39
CA PHE A 311 21.53 32.92 -0.48
C PHE A 311 21.20 31.53 -1.03
N ILE A 312 21.80 31.15 -2.17
CA ILE A 312 21.60 29.83 -2.78
C ILE A 312 22.06 28.71 -1.85
N LYS A 313 23.23 28.85 -1.21
CA LYS A 313 23.71 27.86 -0.23
C LYS A 313 22.73 27.69 0.92
N THR A 314 22.23 28.77 1.50
CA THR A 314 21.28 28.72 2.63
C THR A 314 19.97 28.07 2.22
N GLN A 315 19.40 28.45 1.06
CA GLN A 315 18.16 27.86 0.56
C GLN A 315 18.34 26.38 0.21
N ILE A 316 19.44 26.00 -0.45
CA ILE A 316 19.73 24.60 -0.76
C ILE A 316 19.95 23.80 0.53
N THR A 317 20.61 24.36 1.53
CA THR A 317 20.86 23.66 2.80
C THR A 317 19.54 23.40 3.54
N HIS A 318 18.67 24.41 3.64
CA HIS A 318 17.32 24.24 4.19
C HIS A 318 16.52 23.20 3.40
N ILE A 319 16.49 23.28 2.06
CA ILE A 319 15.80 22.29 1.24
C ILE A 319 16.39 20.89 1.46
N ARG A 320 17.71 20.77 1.59
CA ARG A 320 18.38 19.47 1.73
C ARG A 320 18.06 18.80 3.04
N GLU A 321 18.07 19.53 4.16
CA GLU A 321 17.72 19.02 5.49
C GLU A 321 16.35 18.34 5.52
N TYR A 322 15.40 18.79 4.69
CA TYR A 322 14.07 18.19 4.59
C TYR A 322 13.94 16.92 3.74
N PHE A 323 14.99 16.48 3.03
CA PHE A 323 14.87 15.40 2.04
C PHE A 323 15.94 14.28 2.16
N VAL A 324 16.85 14.33 3.15
CA VAL A 324 18.13 13.56 3.13
C VAL A 324 17.93 12.03 3.09
N PRO A 325 17.08 11.43 3.94
CA PRO A 325 16.80 9.99 3.86
C PRO A 325 15.98 9.60 2.61
N GLU A 326 15.09 10.48 2.14
CA GLU A 326 14.06 10.19 1.14
C GLU A 326 14.60 10.19 -0.29
N ALA A 327 15.53 11.11 -0.58
CA ALA A 327 16.18 11.21 -1.87
C ALA A 327 17.08 10.00 -2.18
N MET A 328 17.61 9.36 -1.14
CA MET A 328 18.40 8.14 -1.28
C MET A 328 17.55 6.97 -1.79
N TRP A 329 16.33 6.84 -1.27
CA TRP A 329 15.38 5.83 -1.74
C TRP A 329 14.85 6.13 -3.13
N LEU A 330 14.57 7.40 -3.45
CA LEU A 330 14.19 7.79 -4.81
C LEU A 330 15.31 7.50 -5.82
N LEU A 331 16.58 7.69 -5.44
CA LEU A 331 17.74 7.30 -6.25
C LEU A 331 17.81 5.78 -6.42
N VAL A 332 17.69 5.00 -5.35
CA VAL A 332 17.70 3.52 -5.42
C VAL A 332 16.56 2.99 -6.29
N VAL A 333 15.34 3.53 -6.13
CA VAL A 333 14.17 3.18 -6.94
C VAL A 333 14.38 3.58 -8.39
N ALA A 334 14.89 4.78 -8.66
CA ALA A 334 15.21 5.22 -10.02
C ALA A 334 16.22 4.27 -10.68
N VAL A 335 17.24 3.84 -9.95
CA VAL A 335 18.25 2.87 -10.42
C VAL A 335 17.65 1.50 -10.69
N VAL A 336 16.82 0.98 -9.79
CA VAL A 336 16.16 -0.33 -9.98
C VAL A 336 15.21 -0.29 -11.17
N LEU A 337 14.39 0.76 -11.29
CA LEU A 337 13.49 0.97 -12.43
C LEU A 337 14.26 1.10 -13.74
N TYR A 338 15.40 1.77 -13.70
CA TYR A 338 16.31 1.92 -14.82
C TYR A 338 16.93 0.59 -15.26
N PHE A 339 17.33 -0.29 -14.34
CA PHE A 339 17.82 -1.64 -14.65
C PHE A 339 16.72 -2.51 -15.29
N ILE A 340 15.51 -2.47 -14.73
CA ILE A 340 14.34 -3.16 -15.29
C ILE A 340 14.08 -2.68 -16.72
N MET A 341 14.10 -1.36 -16.93
CA MET A 341 13.90 -0.72 -18.23
C MET A 341 14.97 -1.10 -19.26
N ASN A 342 16.26 -1.11 -18.90
CA ASN A 342 17.34 -1.54 -19.78
C ASN A 342 17.20 -3.01 -20.21
N THR A 343 16.73 -3.86 -19.30
CA THR A 343 16.45 -5.27 -19.61
C THR A 343 15.33 -5.39 -20.64
N PHE A 344 14.32 -4.51 -20.60
CA PHE A 344 13.24 -4.48 -21.60
C PHE A 344 13.67 -3.88 -22.94
N ILE A 345 14.45 -2.80 -22.94
CA ILE A 345 14.94 -2.13 -24.16
C ILE A 345 15.93 -3.03 -24.91
N SER A 346 16.91 -3.61 -24.20
CA SER A 346 17.87 -4.55 -24.78
C SER A 346 17.17 -5.77 -25.40
N ARG A 347 16.09 -6.25 -24.79
CA ARG A 347 15.29 -7.36 -25.32
C ARG A 347 14.46 -6.98 -26.54
N LYS A 348 14.00 -5.73 -26.65
CA LYS A 348 13.28 -5.20 -27.83
C LYS A 348 14.22 -5.11 -29.04
N GLU A 349 15.44 -4.61 -28.85
CA GLU A 349 16.46 -4.54 -29.91
C GLU A 349 16.93 -5.92 -30.37
N HIS A 350 16.92 -6.91 -29.48
CA HIS A 350 17.33 -8.26 -29.84
C HIS A 350 16.27 -9.05 -30.63
N ILE A 351 15.00 -8.62 -30.53
CA ILE A 351 13.85 -9.36 -31.08
C ILE A 351 13.47 -8.88 -32.48
N GLU A 352 13.45 -7.58 -32.81
CA GLU A 352 12.94 -7.13 -34.11
C GLU A 352 13.45 -5.73 -34.53
N ASP A 353 14.21 -5.71 -35.63
CA ASP A 353 14.38 -4.61 -36.60
C ASP A 353 15.43 -3.49 -36.35
N LYS A 354 16.27 -3.25 -37.36
CA LYS A 354 17.44 -2.34 -37.41
C LYS A 354 17.05 -0.85 -37.63
N SER A 355 15.82 -0.46 -37.31
CA SER A 355 15.28 0.86 -37.70
C SER A 355 15.59 2.01 -36.72
N TYR A 356 16.20 1.74 -35.57
CA TYR A 356 16.77 2.82 -34.77
C TYR A 356 18.06 3.30 -35.44
N GLY A 357 18.07 4.56 -35.88
CA GLY A 357 19.28 5.18 -36.41
C GLY A 357 20.41 5.06 -35.39
N LEU A 358 21.58 4.62 -35.86
CA LEU A 358 22.81 4.41 -35.08
C LEU A 358 23.07 5.56 -34.07
N PHE A 359 22.72 6.78 -34.47
CA PHE A 359 22.83 8.00 -33.66
C PHE A 359 21.97 7.99 -32.39
N SER A 360 20.69 7.65 -32.47
CA SER A 360 19.80 7.58 -31.31
C SER A 360 20.27 6.51 -30.32
N TYR A 361 20.76 5.37 -30.84
CA TYR A 361 21.38 4.33 -30.03
C TYR A 361 22.60 4.86 -29.25
N TRP A 362 23.51 5.56 -29.91
CA TRP A 362 24.70 6.11 -29.25
C TRP A 362 24.37 7.21 -28.24
N ILE A 363 23.36 8.05 -28.52
CA ILE A 363 22.88 9.04 -27.54
C ILE A 363 22.33 8.35 -26.29
N ILE A 364 21.51 7.31 -26.45
CA ILE A 364 20.97 6.55 -25.31
C ILE A 364 22.11 5.91 -24.50
N LYS A 365 23.09 5.32 -25.19
CA LYS A 365 24.25 4.68 -24.56
C LYS A 365 25.18 5.70 -23.88
N LEU A 366 25.29 6.90 -24.41
CA LEU A 366 26.04 8.01 -23.82
C LEU A 366 25.33 8.54 -22.57
N ILE A 367 24.02 8.83 -22.66
CA ILE A 367 23.21 9.21 -21.50
C ILE A 367 23.31 8.12 -20.42
N TYR A 368 23.32 6.84 -20.81
CA TYR A 368 23.53 5.69 -19.93
C TYR A 368 24.89 5.72 -19.23
N MET A 369 25.97 5.93 -19.98
CA MET A 369 27.32 6.01 -19.41
C MET A 369 27.43 7.17 -18.43
N LEU A 370 26.89 8.33 -18.80
CA LEU A 370 26.88 9.52 -17.94
C LEU A 370 26.07 9.27 -16.66
N TRP A 371 24.93 8.57 -16.75
CA TRP A 371 24.13 8.19 -15.58
C TRP A 371 24.83 7.20 -14.66
N MET A 372 25.51 6.18 -15.20
CA MET A 372 26.28 5.22 -14.40
C MET A 372 27.48 5.87 -13.71
N ILE A 373 28.16 6.80 -14.40
CA ILE A 373 29.23 7.60 -13.80
C ILE A 373 28.66 8.48 -12.68
N PHE A 374 27.52 9.13 -12.93
CA PHE A 374 26.84 9.97 -11.94
C PHE A 374 26.37 9.17 -10.71
N LEU A 375 25.83 7.97 -10.93
CA LEU A 375 25.41 7.06 -9.86
C LEU A 375 26.60 6.54 -9.06
N GLY A 376 27.65 6.05 -9.74
CA GLY A 376 28.87 5.59 -9.08
C GLY A 376 29.50 6.70 -8.24
N TRP A 377 29.51 7.93 -8.76
CA TRP A 377 29.92 9.11 -8.02
C TRP A 377 29.06 9.33 -6.77
N HIS A 378 27.72 9.25 -6.87
CA HIS A 378 26.84 9.45 -5.72
C HIS A 378 27.00 8.36 -4.66
N ILE A 379 27.14 7.08 -5.06
CA ILE A 379 27.38 5.98 -4.13
C ILE A 379 28.70 6.18 -3.39
N VAL A 380 29.77 6.57 -4.10
CA VAL A 380 31.08 6.85 -3.48
C VAL A 380 30.99 8.05 -2.53
N VAL A 381 30.38 9.15 -2.96
CA VAL A 381 30.21 10.35 -2.12
C VAL A 381 29.36 10.03 -0.89
N PHE A 382 28.27 9.28 -1.04
CA PHE A 382 27.41 8.89 0.06
C PHE A 382 28.14 7.97 1.05
N THR A 383 28.78 6.92 0.54
CA THR A 383 29.54 5.96 1.36
C THR A 383 30.64 6.69 2.14
N ASN A 384 31.35 7.63 1.50
CA ASN A 384 32.39 8.42 2.15
C ASN A 384 31.86 9.44 3.17
N GLN A 385 30.68 10.05 2.92
CA GLN A 385 30.16 11.12 3.77
C GLN A 385 29.32 10.62 4.95
N TYR A 386 28.62 9.50 4.80
CA TYR A 386 27.62 9.07 5.78
C TYR A 386 27.90 7.68 6.35
N VAL A 387 28.40 6.73 5.54
CA VAL A 387 28.58 5.33 6.00
C VAL A 387 29.94 5.13 6.67
N LEU A 388 31.03 5.54 6.02
CA LEU A 388 32.38 5.37 6.55
C LEU A 388 32.63 6.11 7.87
N PRO A 389 32.10 7.34 8.09
CA PRO A 389 32.28 8.02 9.37
C PRO A 389 31.54 7.35 10.54
N GLU A 390 30.40 6.70 10.29
CA GLU A 390 29.60 6.03 11.32
C GLU A 390 30.00 4.56 11.54
N LEU A 391 30.74 3.96 10.61
CA LEU A 391 31.15 2.56 10.66
C LEU A 391 31.92 2.18 11.96
N PRO A 392 32.86 3.00 12.49
CA PRO A 392 33.51 2.70 13.76
C PRO A 392 32.55 2.65 14.94
N ARG A 393 31.49 3.47 14.93
CA ARG A 393 30.48 3.52 15.99
C ARG A 393 29.58 2.29 15.96
N LEU A 394 29.21 1.84 14.77
CA LEU A 394 28.44 0.60 14.57
C LEU A 394 29.24 -0.65 14.96
N LEU A 395 30.55 -0.67 14.68
CA LEU A 395 31.43 -1.78 15.06
C LEU A 395 31.71 -1.86 16.56
N GLN A 396 31.51 -0.79 17.33
CA GLN A 396 31.59 -0.80 18.79
C GLN A 396 30.32 -1.33 19.48
N LEU A 397 29.21 -1.42 18.74
CA LEU A 397 27.92 -1.92 19.23
C LEU A 397 27.72 -3.42 18.97
N LEU A 398 28.59 -4.04 18.15
CA LEU A 398 28.66 -5.46 17.86
C LEU A 398 29.76 -6.11 18.70
#